data_AF-A0A3N1XUX1-F1
#
_entry.id   AF-A0A3N1XUX1-F1
#
_cell.length_a   1.000
_cell.length_b   1.000
_cell.length_c   1.000
_cell.angle_alpha   90.00
_cell.angle_beta   90.00
_cell.angle_gamma   90.00
#
_symmetry.space_group_name_H-M   'P 1'
#
loop_
_entity.id
_entity.type
_entity.pdbx_description
1 polymer ?
#
loop_
_entity_poly.entity_id
_entity_poly.type
_entity_poly.pdbx_seq_one_letter_code
_entity_poly.pdbx_strand_id
1 'polypeptide(L)'
;MKTMLNEMKKKKNHIPESCLPVFEDIMLINDRNERDTKFINAMEECLTKEQCFTIWAQNGACRGTKFDKDRKAFAAEHSNKPLSERFDIFVNTIGSGYKSNPNDIVLDEKIKTITISFACKHGLMHLEKGISTSLEAYFGQCAGGRLYELQLALGINLKIKNVDVTGIKKSIKNPCVFAFEIVG
;
A
#
# COMPACT_ATOMS: atom_id res chain seq x y z
N MET A 1 -7.21 -5.67 11.75
CA MET A 1 -6.27 -6.70 12.21
C MET A 1 -6.77 -8.14 12.05
N LYS A 2 -7.99 -8.52 12.48
CA LYS A 2 -8.51 -9.91 12.27
C LYS A 2 -8.38 -10.44 10.84
N THR A 3 -8.77 -9.66 9.83
CA THR A 3 -8.61 -10.04 8.41
C THR A 3 -7.14 -10.27 8.05
N MET A 4 -6.23 -9.43 8.56
CA MET A 4 -4.80 -9.53 8.29
C MET A 4 -4.22 -10.80 8.91
N LEU A 5 -4.60 -11.13 10.16
CA LEU A 5 -4.22 -12.39 10.79
C LEU A 5 -4.72 -13.60 9.98
N ASN A 6 -5.97 -13.56 9.49
CA ASN A 6 -6.49 -14.62 8.63
C ASN A 6 -5.70 -14.76 7.32
N GLU A 7 -5.23 -13.65 6.74
CA GLU A 7 -4.33 -13.70 5.60
C GLU A 7 -2.96 -14.27 6.01
N MET A 8 -2.38 -13.88 7.14
CA MET A 8 -1.09 -14.41 7.62
C MET A 8 -1.09 -15.93 7.78
N LYS A 9 -2.21 -16.50 8.22
CA LYS A 9 -2.40 -17.96 8.36
C LYS A 9 -2.40 -18.73 7.03
N LYS A 10 -2.52 -18.05 5.89
CA LYS A 10 -2.51 -18.71 4.58
C LYS A 10 -1.08 -19.01 4.15
N LYS A 11 -0.78 -20.28 3.85
CA LYS A 11 0.55 -20.75 3.43
C LYS A 11 1.17 -19.94 2.28
N LYS A 12 0.37 -19.45 1.34
CA LYS A 12 0.80 -18.62 0.20
C LYS A 12 1.48 -17.30 0.59
N ASN A 13 1.28 -16.83 1.82
CA ASN A 13 1.87 -15.58 2.31
C ASN A 13 3.21 -15.81 3.02
N HIS A 14 3.66 -17.08 3.12
CA HIS A 14 4.97 -17.47 3.62
C HIS A 14 5.31 -16.90 5.01
N ILE A 15 4.32 -16.66 5.87
CA ILE A 15 4.53 -16.22 7.25
C ILE A 15 4.99 -17.42 8.09
N PRO A 16 6.08 -17.33 8.87
CA PRO A 16 6.53 -18.43 9.71
C PRO A 16 5.46 -18.81 10.72
N GLU A 17 5.16 -20.11 10.85
CA GLU A 17 4.15 -20.59 11.82
C GLU A 17 4.53 -20.21 13.25
N SER A 18 5.82 -20.12 13.56
CA SER A 18 6.34 -19.67 14.85
C SER A 18 5.97 -18.22 15.20
N CYS A 19 5.64 -17.38 14.22
CA CYS A 19 5.24 -15.99 14.45
C CYS A 19 3.74 -15.85 14.71
N LEU A 20 2.91 -16.81 14.27
CA LEU A 20 1.45 -16.69 14.34
C LEU A 20 0.91 -16.57 15.79
N PRO A 21 1.42 -17.31 16.79
CA PRO A 21 0.95 -17.18 18.18
C PRO A 21 1.06 -15.75 18.72
N VAL A 22 2.11 -15.01 18.37
CA VAL A 22 2.30 -13.60 18.79
C VAL A 22 1.11 -12.75 18.36
N PHE A 23 0.66 -12.90 17.10
CA PHE A 23 -0.47 -12.15 16.57
C PHE A 23 -1.81 -12.63 17.14
N GLU A 24 -1.94 -13.92 17.45
CA GLU A 24 -3.14 -14.49 18.08
C GLU A 24 -3.33 -13.95 19.50
N ASP A 25 -2.26 -13.89 20.29
CA ASP A 25 -2.29 -13.34 21.65
C ASP A 25 -2.62 -11.86 21.64
N ILE A 26 -2.05 -11.09 20.70
CA ILE A 26 -2.40 -9.67 20.51
C ILE A 26 -3.90 -9.52 20.23
N MET A 27 -4.51 -10.44 19.47
CA MET A 27 -5.94 -10.37 19.15
C MET A 27 -6.88 -10.54 20.36
N LEU A 28 -6.38 -11.01 21.51
CA LEU A 28 -7.12 -11.11 22.77
C LEU A 28 -7.22 -9.77 23.52
N ILE A 29 -6.44 -8.76 23.12
CA ILE A 29 -6.46 -7.44 23.74
C ILE A 29 -7.79 -6.73 23.42
N ASN A 30 -8.50 -6.31 24.48
CA ASN A 30 -9.79 -5.64 24.40
C ASN A 30 -9.69 -4.22 23.85
N ASP A 31 -8.67 -3.46 24.27
CA ASP A 31 -8.45 -2.11 23.76
C ASP A 31 -8.03 -2.15 22.29
N ARG A 32 -8.83 -1.53 21.43
CA ARG A 32 -8.61 -1.56 19.99
C ARG A 32 -7.32 -0.86 19.59
N ASN A 33 -7.01 0.28 20.21
CA ASN A 33 -5.87 1.10 19.80
C ASN A 33 -4.58 0.40 20.23
N GLU A 34 -4.53 -0.10 21.46
CA GLU A 34 -3.42 -0.91 21.96
C GLU A 34 -3.19 -2.15 21.10
N ARG A 35 -4.25 -2.88 20.78
CA ARG A 35 -4.19 -4.06 19.92
C ARG A 35 -3.64 -3.72 18.54
N ASP A 36 -4.22 -2.73 17.88
CA ASP A 36 -3.85 -2.38 16.51
C ASP A 36 -2.39 -1.88 16.45
N THR A 37 -1.94 -1.14 17.47
CA THR A 37 -0.55 -0.71 17.64
C THR A 37 0.41 -1.89 17.86
N LYS A 38 0.12 -2.78 18.81
CA LYS A 38 0.95 -3.97 19.08
C LYS A 38 1.01 -4.89 17.87
N PHE A 39 -0.09 -5.02 17.13
CA PHE A 39 -0.13 -5.84 15.91
C PHE A 39 0.83 -5.29 14.85
N ILE A 40 0.85 -3.97 14.63
CA ILE A 40 1.73 -3.32 13.67
C ILE A 40 3.21 -3.48 14.10
N ASN A 41 3.52 -3.26 15.38
CA ASN A 41 4.89 -3.46 15.89
C ASN A 41 5.36 -4.90 15.70
N ALA A 42 4.51 -5.88 16.05
CA ALA A 42 4.83 -7.29 15.86
C ALA A 42 5.06 -7.64 14.38
N MET A 43 4.38 -6.98 13.44
CA MET A 43 4.68 -7.16 12.01
C MET A 43 6.10 -6.70 11.68
N GLU A 44 6.53 -5.54 12.16
CA GLU A 44 7.88 -5.01 11.89
C GLU A 44 8.99 -5.82 12.56
N GLU A 45 8.70 -6.43 13.71
CA GLU A 45 9.66 -7.24 14.48
C GLU A 45 9.74 -8.68 13.99
N CYS A 46 8.60 -9.31 13.68
CA CYS A 46 8.53 -10.75 13.40
C CYS A 46 8.61 -11.07 11.90
N LEU A 47 8.33 -10.12 11.02
CA LEU A 47 8.21 -10.36 9.58
C LEU A 47 9.30 -9.64 8.80
N THR A 48 9.69 -10.25 7.68
CA THR A 48 10.50 -9.58 6.66
C THR A 48 9.69 -8.45 6.01
N LYS A 49 10.39 -7.49 5.39
CA LYS A 49 9.75 -6.41 4.62
C LYS A 49 8.81 -6.94 3.53
N GLU A 50 9.24 -7.98 2.82
CA GLU A 50 8.45 -8.59 1.74
C GLU A 50 7.16 -9.22 2.26
N GLN A 51 7.20 -9.89 3.41
CA GLN A 51 6.00 -10.43 4.07
C GLN A 51 5.07 -9.30 4.53
N CYS A 52 5.59 -8.24 5.14
CA CYS A 52 4.82 -7.05 5.49
C CYS A 52 4.12 -6.45 4.27
N PHE A 53 4.86 -6.28 3.16
CA PHE A 53 4.33 -5.77 1.90
C PHE A 53 3.22 -6.66 1.32
N THR A 54 3.38 -7.98 1.34
CA THR A 54 2.32 -8.91 0.91
C THR A 54 1.05 -8.73 1.75
N ILE A 55 1.19 -8.60 3.08
CA ILE A 55 0.05 -8.38 3.96
C ILE A 55 -0.61 -7.01 3.73
N TRP A 56 0.18 -5.95 3.55
CA TRP A 56 -0.34 -4.61 3.24
C TRP A 56 -1.05 -4.56 1.89
N ALA A 57 -0.52 -5.21 0.86
CA ALA A 57 -1.15 -5.29 -0.46
C ALA A 57 -2.56 -5.92 -0.41
N GLN A 58 -2.77 -6.89 0.50
CA GLN A 58 -4.06 -7.58 0.65
C GLN A 58 -5.08 -6.80 1.48
N ASN A 59 -4.63 -5.85 2.31
CA ASN A 59 -5.42 -5.19 3.35
C ASN A 59 -5.33 -3.65 3.31
N GLY A 60 -4.86 -3.06 2.21
CA GLY A 60 -4.65 -1.61 2.07
C GLY A 60 -5.90 -0.77 2.32
N ALA A 61 -5.69 0.46 2.80
CA ALA A 61 -6.74 1.34 3.36
C ALA A 61 -7.82 1.80 2.36
N CYS A 62 -7.63 1.60 1.05
CA CYS A 62 -8.50 2.12 -0.01
C CYS A 62 -9.39 1.05 -0.67
N ARG A 63 -9.44 -0.15 -0.11
CA ARG A 63 -10.21 -1.27 -0.67
C ARG A 63 -11.70 -1.16 -0.34
N GLY A 64 -12.58 -1.32 -1.34
CA GLY A 64 -14.03 -1.30 -1.14
C GLY A 64 -14.63 0.11 -0.99
N THR A 65 -13.90 1.14 -1.42
CA THR A 65 -14.39 2.53 -1.38
C THR A 65 -15.39 2.81 -2.50
N LYS A 66 -16.16 3.90 -2.39
CA LYS A 66 -17.09 4.35 -3.45
C LYS A 66 -16.42 4.55 -4.82
N PHE A 67 -15.12 4.82 -4.84
CA PHE A 67 -14.32 5.03 -6.05
C PHE A 67 -14.02 3.73 -6.82
N ASP A 68 -14.27 2.56 -6.23
CA ASP A 68 -14.05 1.27 -6.90
C ASP A 68 -14.96 1.13 -8.14
N LYS A 69 -16.15 1.74 -8.12
CA LYS A 69 -17.04 1.76 -9.29
C LYS A 69 -16.40 2.50 -10.46
N ASP A 70 -15.85 3.68 -10.21
CA ASP A 70 -15.24 4.53 -11.24
C ASP A 70 -13.98 3.89 -11.81
N ARG A 71 -13.15 3.27 -10.95
CA ARG A 71 -11.94 2.54 -11.37
C ARG A 71 -12.27 1.32 -12.24
N LYS A 72 -13.32 0.57 -11.88
CA LYS A 72 -13.78 -0.57 -12.70
C LYS A 72 -14.36 -0.10 -14.04
N ALA A 73 -15.11 1.00 -14.03
CA ALA A 73 -15.64 1.59 -15.27
C ALA A 73 -14.49 2.03 -16.19
N PHE A 74 -13.49 2.74 -15.64
CA PHE A 74 -12.27 3.11 -16.34
C PHE A 74 -11.55 1.91 -16.96
N ALA A 75 -11.36 0.84 -16.18
CA ALA A 75 -10.70 -0.38 -16.66
C ALA A 75 -11.46 -1.03 -17.82
N ALA A 76 -12.80 -1.05 -17.76
CA ALA A 76 -13.65 -1.59 -18.81
C ALA A 76 -13.59 -0.73 -20.09
N GLU A 77 -13.75 0.58 -19.94
CA GLU A 77 -13.75 1.56 -21.04
C GLU A 77 -12.45 1.53 -21.86
N HIS A 78 -11.32 1.31 -21.19
CA HIS A 78 -10.01 1.34 -21.83
C HIS A 78 -9.36 -0.04 -21.98
N SER A 79 -10.09 -1.13 -21.74
CA SER A 79 -9.58 -2.51 -21.74
C SER A 79 -8.89 -2.94 -23.04
N ASN A 80 -9.26 -2.34 -24.18
CA ASN A 80 -8.70 -2.60 -25.50
C ASN A 80 -7.42 -1.79 -25.82
N LYS A 81 -6.99 -0.91 -24.93
CA LYS A 81 -5.81 -0.05 -25.13
C LYS A 81 -4.53 -0.68 -24.55
N PRO A 82 -3.35 -0.42 -25.13
CA PRO A 82 -2.06 -0.78 -24.52
C PRO A 82 -1.91 -0.22 -23.10
N LEU A 83 -1.06 -0.85 -22.27
CA LEU A 83 -0.86 -0.42 -20.88
C LEU A 83 -0.38 1.04 -20.78
N SER A 84 0.59 1.44 -21.59
CA SER A 84 1.10 2.82 -21.63
C SER A 84 -0.01 3.83 -21.91
N GLU A 85 -0.85 3.59 -22.91
CA GLU A 85 -1.97 4.48 -23.22
C GLU A 85 -3.00 4.52 -22.08
N ARG A 86 -3.36 3.36 -21.49
CA ARG A 86 -4.26 3.31 -20.32
C ARG A 86 -3.68 4.06 -19.13
N PHE A 87 -2.37 3.94 -18.90
CA PHE A 87 -1.66 4.60 -17.82
C PHE A 87 -1.68 6.13 -18.02
N ASP A 88 -1.42 6.61 -19.24
CA ASP A 88 -1.46 8.03 -19.54
C ASP A 88 -2.86 8.62 -19.33
N ILE A 89 -3.91 7.92 -19.76
CA ILE A 89 -5.30 8.35 -19.51
C ILE A 89 -5.60 8.33 -18.01
N PHE A 90 -5.16 7.29 -17.28
CA PHE A 90 -5.36 7.17 -15.83
C PHE A 90 -4.75 8.37 -15.10
N VAL A 91 -3.48 8.65 -15.37
CA VAL A 91 -2.74 9.77 -14.75
C VAL A 91 -3.41 11.11 -15.05
N ASN A 92 -4.01 11.27 -16.23
CA ASN A 92 -4.67 12.51 -16.65
C ASN A 92 -6.14 12.63 -16.24
N THR A 93 -6.74 11.58 -15.68
CA THR A 93 -8.16 11.57 -15.27
C THR A 93 -8.29 11.29 -13.77
N ILE A 94 -8.55 10.03 -13.40
CA ILE A 94 -8.79 9.58 -12.03
C ILE A 94 -7.53 9.62 -11.15
N GLY A 95 -6.35 9.51 -11.75
CA GLY A 95 -5.05 9.64 -11.08
C GLY A 95 -4.61 11.10 -10.86
N SER A 96 -5.34 12.09 -11.39
CA SER A 96 -4.97 13.51 -11.27
C SER A 96 -4.91 14.01 -9.83
N GLY A 97 -5.69 13.39 -8.92
CA GLY A 97 -5.66 13.70 -7.49
C GLY A 97 -4.33 13.38 -6.78
N TYR A 98 -3.40 12.69 -7.46
CA TYR A 98 -2.04 12.45 -6.99
C TYR A 98 -1.05 13.54 -7.42
N LYS A 99 -1.43 14.39 -8.37
CA LYS A 99 -0.54 15.38 -8.97
C LYS A 99 -0.44 16.61 -8.09
N SER A 100 0.63 16.69 -7.31
CA SER A 100 1.27 17.96 -6.96
C SER A 100 2.31 18.37 -8.02
N ASN A 101 2.87 17.40 -8.76
CA ASN A 101 3.88 17.56 -9.80
C ASN A 101 3.67 16.49 -10.91
N PRO A 102 3.91 16.79 -12.20
CA PRO A 102 3.82 15.83 -13.30
C PRO A 102 4.68 14.56 -13.16
N ASN A 103 5.71 14.53 -12.31
CA ASN A 103 6.53 13.33 -12.04
C ASN A 103 6.03 12.44 -10.88
N ASP A 104 4.83 12.71 -10.35
CA ASP A 104 4.30 12.03 -9.17
C ASP A 104 3.82 10.60 -9.45
N ILE A 105 3.63 10.20 -10.71
CA ILE A 105 3.34 8.81 -11.10
C ILE A 105 4.04 8.50 -12.42
N VAL A 106 4.90 7.48 -12.44
CA VAL A 106 5.72 7.11 -13.60
C VAL A 106 5.60 5.63 -13.89
N LEU A 107 5.35 5.27 -15.14
CA LEU A 107 5.45 3.91 -15.66
C LEU A 107 6.80 3.74 -16.36
N ASP A 108 7.57 2.74 -15.94
CA ASP A 108 8.73 2.24 -16.66
C ASP A 108 8.43 0.83 -17.19
N GLU A 109 8.12 0.74 -18.48
CA GLU A 109 7.81 -0.54 -19.14
C GLU A 109 9.05 -1.45 -19.29
N LYS A 110 10.27 -0.90 -19.32
CA LYS A 110 11.51 -1.68 -19.50
C LYS A 110 11.80 -2.52 -18.27
N ILE A 111 11.67 -1.92 -17.09
CA ILE A 111 11.86 -2.61 -15.80
C ILE A 111 10.53 -2.96 -15.12
N LYS A 112 9.42 -2.88 -15.86
CA LYS A 112 8.07 -3.27 -15.41
C LYS A 112 7.70 -2.69 -14.05
N THR A 113 7.94 -1.39 -13.85
CA THR A 113 7.76 -0.73 -12.56
C THR A 113 6.82 0.48 -12.69
N ILE A 114 5.95 0.67 -11.70
CA ILE A 114 5.20 1.93 -11.51
C ILE A 114 5.70 2.58 -10.23
N THR A 115 6.11 3.85 -10.32
CA THR A 115 6.55 4.64 -9.16
C THR A 115 5.52 5.73 -8.86
N ILE A 116 5.18 5.92 -7.59
CA ILE A 116 4.35 7.02 -7.11
C ILE A 116 5.14 7.84 -6.09
N SER A 117 5.23 9.16 -6.29
CA SER A 117 5.89 10.09 -5.38
C SER A 117 4.92 11.16 -4.91
N PHE A 118 4.80 11.39 -3.61
CA PHE A 118 3.94 12.48 -3.09
C PHE A 118 4.34 12.88 -1.67
N ALA A 119 4.15 14.16 -1.36
CA ALA A 119 4.30 14.67 0.01
C ALA A 119 3.00 14.43 0.79
N CYS A 120 3.12 13.86 2.00
CA CYS A 120 1.97 13.56 2.84
C CYS A 120 2.28 13.77 4.31
N LYS A 121 1.51 14.65 4.97
CA LYS A 121 1.66 14.92 6.40
C LYS A 121 1.03 13.88 7.32
N HIS A 122 0.15 13.02 6.80
CA HIS A 122 -0.64 12.13 7.64
C HIS A 122 0.20 11.11 8.41
N GLY A 123 1.26 10.57 7.82
CA GLY A 123 2.17 9.66 8.54
C GLY A 123 2.74 10.34 9.79
N LEU A 124 3.34 11.52 9.63
CA LEU A 124 3.92 12.29 10.74
C LEU A 124 2.88 12.65 11.81
N MET A 125 1.71 13.13 11.41
CA MET A 125 0.63 13.45 12.36
C MET A 125 0.13 12.22 13.12
N HIS A 126 0.12 11.04 12.50
CA HIS A 126 -0.27 9.80 13.17
C HIS A 126 0.79 9.34 14.17
N LEU A 127 2.08 9.57 13.89
CA LEU A 127 3.15 9.33 14.87
C LEU A 127 3.06 10.29 16.05
N GLU A 128 2.93 11.59 15.80
CA GLU A 128 2.82 12.61 16.87
C GLU A 128 1.66 12.35 17.82
N LYS A 129 0.55 11.82 17.29
CA LYS A 129 -0.64 11.47 18.08
C LYS A 129 -0.56 10.08 18.74
N GLY A 130 0.52 9.34 18.55
CA GLY A 130 0.66 7.96 19.03
C GLY A 130 -0.33 6.98 18.39
N ILE A 131 -0.93 7.33 17.25
CA ILE A 131 -1.87 6.49 16.49
C ILE A 131 -1.12 5.48 15.63
N SER A 132 0.12 5.80 15.25
CA SER A 132 1.04 4.89 14.57
C SER A 132 2.40 4.97 15.26
N THR A 133 3.07 3.84 15.31
CA THR A 133 4.41 3.70 15.89
C THR A 133 5.52 3.78 14.85
N SER A 134 5.17 3.72 13.55
CA SER A 134 6.14 3.66 12.47
C SER A 134 5.63 4.33 11.19
N LEU A 135 6.48 5.20 10.62
CA LEU A 135 6.22 5.81 9.32
C LEU A 135 6.20 4.75 8.23
N GLU A 136 7.13 3.80 8.29
CA GLU A 136 7.20 2.67 7.36
C GLU A 136 5.91 1.85 7.36
N ALA A 137 5.37 1.51 8.53
CA ALA A 137 4.12 0.77 8.62
C ALA A 137 2.93 1.59 8.10
N TYR A 138 2.85 2.87 8.46
CA TYR A 138 1.80 3.77 7.99
C TYR A 138 1.81 3.87 6.45
N PHE A 139 2.98 4.17 5.88
CA PHE A 139 3.13 4.31 4.44
C PHE A 139 3.08 2.97 3.70
N GLY A 140 3.39 1.85 4.37
CA GLY A 140 3.16 0.50 3.86
C GLY A 140 1.68 0.22 3.63
N GLN A 141 0.82 0.55 4.59
CA GLN A 141 -0.63 0.46 4.44
C GLN A 141 -1.16 1.37 3.33
N CYS A 142 -0.60 2.59 3.22
CA CYS A 142 -0.94 3.53 2.15
C CYS A 142 -0.53 2.98 0.77
N ALA A 143 0.67 2.42 0.65
CA ALA A 143 1.16 1.79 -0.57
C ALA A 143 0.28 0.59 -0.99
N GLY A 144 -0.19 -0.23 -0.03
CA GLY A 144 -1.17 -1.28 -0.31
C GLY A 144 -2.50 -0.74 -0.84
N GLY A 145 -2.96 0.40 -0.33
CA GLY A 145 -4.11 1.12 -0.86
C GLY A 145 -3.89 1.56 -2.31
N ARG A 146 -2.77 2.25 -2.60
CA ARG A 146 -2.42 2.70 -3.96
C ARG A 146 -2.25 1.56 -4.96
N LEU A 147 -1.63 0.46 -4.52
CA LEU A 147 -1.51 -0.76 -5.29
C LEU A 147 -2.88 -1.25 -5.74
N TYR A 148 -3.84 -1.37 -4.80
CA TYR A 148 -5.19 -1.82 -5.13
C TYR A 148 -5.88 -0.91 -6.15
N GLU A 149 -5.72 0.41 -6.02
CA GLU A 149 -6.31 1.38 -6.94
C GLU A 149 -5.74 1.26 -8.36
N LEU A 150 -4.42 1.13 -8.48
CA LEU A 150 -3.74 0.93 -9.75
C LEU A 150 -4.16 -0.38 -10.42
N GLN A 151 -4.15 -1.49 -9.67
CA GLN A 151 -4.57 -2.79 -10.21
C GLN A 151 -6.02 -2.74 -10.72
N LEU A 152 -6.91 -2.10 -9.95
CA LEU A 152 -8.32 -2.04 -10.30
C LEU A 152 -8.57 -1.18 -11.53
N ALA A 153 -7.87 -0.05 -11.68
CA ALA A 153 -8.04 0.87 -12.80
C ALA A 153 -7.30 0.40 -14.07
N LEU A 154 -6.09 -0.13 -13.92
CA LEU A 154 -5.25 -0.51 -15.07
C LEU A 154 -5.44 -1.96 -15.50
N GLY A 155 -6.14 -2.79 -14.70
CA GLY A 155 -6.38 -4.20 -15.02
C GLY A 155 -5.09 -5.01 -15.09
N ILE A 156 -4.14 -4.74 -14.19
CA ILE A 156 -2.85 -5.42 -14.07
C ILE A 156 -2.66 -5.95 -12.66
N ASN A 157 -1.74 -6.90 -12.48
CA ASN A 157 -1.29 -7.34 -11.16
C ASN A 157 -0.01 -6.59 -10.77
N LEU A 158 0.07 -6.17 -9.52
CA LEU A 158 1.19 -5.43 -8.95
C LEU A 158 1.62 -6.09 -7.64
N LYS A 159 2.90 -5.95 -7.30
CA LYS A 159 3.40 -6.15 -5.93
C LYS A 159 4.13 -4.90 -5.45
N ILE A 160 4.10 -4.64 -4.15
CA ILE A 160 4.90 -3.57 -3.56
C ILE A 160 6.37 -3.99 -3.62
N LYS A 161 7.18 -3.23 -4.35
CA LYS A 161 8.62 -3.44 -4.47
C LYS A 161 9.38 -2.67 -3.40
N ASN A 162 8.96 -1.43 -3.15
CA ASN A 162 9.60 -0.58 -2.14
C ASN A 162 8.64 0.49 -1.60
N VAL A 163 8.88 0.89 -0.36
CA VAL A 163 8.26 2.06 0.29
C VAL A 163 9.39 2.87 0.91
N ASP A 164 9.74 4.00 0.29
CA ASP A 164 10.77 4.90 0.77
C ASP A 164 10.14 6.11 1.48
N VAL A 165 10.43 6.22 2.78
CA VAL A 165 9.97 7.30 3.66
C VAL A 165 11.12 8.20 4.13
N THR A 166 12.35 7.97 3.64
CA THR A 166 13.55 8.69 4.10
C THR A 166 13.47 10.19 3.82
N GLY A 167 12.83 10.58 2.71
CA GLY A 167 12.54 11.97 2.37
C GLY A 167 11.67 12.65 3.43
N ILE A 168 10.49 12.08 3.70
CA ILE A 168 9.51 12.62 4.67
C ILE A 168 10.10 12.72 6.07
N LYS A 169 10.96 11.78 6.48
CA LYS A 169 11.67 11.84 7.78
C LYS A 169 12.52 13.10 7.96
N LYS A 170 13.02 13.68 6.86
CA LYS A 170 13.82 14.92 6.87
C LYS A 170 12.96 16.17 6.78
N SER A 171 11.86 16.12 6.02
CA SER A 171 10.96 17.26 5.84
C SER A 171 9.62 16.81 5.27
N ILE A 172 8.53 17.36 5.80
CA ILE A 172 7.17 17.14 5.30
C ILE A 172 6.95 17.56 3.84
N LYS A 173 7.86 18.39 3.30
CA LYS A 173 7.86 18.83 1.90
C LYS A 173 8.47 17.80 0.96
N ASN A 174 9.30 16.89 1.49
CA ASN A 174 9.90 15.84 0.69
C ASN A 174 8.88 14.73 0.45
N PRO A 175 8.89 14.07 -0.72
CA PRO A 175 7.95 13.00 -1.01
C PRO A 175 8.30 11.72 -0.24
N CYS A 176 7.29 10.90 0.04
CA CYS A 176 7.46 9.45 0.10
C CYS A 176 7.36 8.88 -1.31
N VAL A 177 8.07 7.78 -1.55
CA VAL A 177 8.13 7.13 -2.86
C VAL A 177 7.72 5.68 -2.73
N PHE A 178 6.67 5.29 -3.46
CA PHE A 178 6.22 3.90 -3.58
C PHE A 178 6.67 3.36 -4.92
N ALA A 179 7.28 2.18 -4.94
CA ALA A 179 7.58 1.46 -6.16
C ALA A 179 6.77 0.16 -6.19
N PHE A 180 6.10 -0.08 -7.32
CA PHE A 180 5.32 -1.28 -7.59
C PHE A 180 5.92 -2.02 -8.78
N GLU A 181 6.09 -3.32 -8.65
CA GLU A 181 6.48 -4.17 -9.77
C GLU A 181 5.24 -4.77 -10.43
N ILE A 182 5.19 -4.72 -11.76
CA ILE A 182 4.16 -5.35 -12.57
C ILE A 182 4.47 -6.85 -12.64
N VAL A 183 3.54 -7.65 -12.11
CA VAL A 183 3.65 -9.11 -12.10
C VAL A 183 2.59 -9.69 -13.04
N GLY A 184 2.95 -10.78 -13.73
CA GLY A 184 2.05 -11.51 -14.62
C GLY A 184 1.27 -12.54 -13.83
#